data_AF-A0A8T7MIH2-F1
#
_entry.id   AF-A0A8T7MIH2-F1
#
_cell.length_a   1.000
_cell.length_b   1.000
_cell.length_c   1.000
_cell.angle_alpha   90.00
_cell.angle_beta   90.00
_cell.angle_gamma   90.00
#
_symmetry.space_group_name_H-M   'P 1'
#
loop_
_entity.id
_entity.type
_entity.pdbx_description
1 polymer ?
#
loop_
_entity_poly.entity_id
_entity_poly.type
_entity_poly.pdbx_seq_one_letter_code
_entity_poly.pdbx_strand_id
1 'polypeptide(L)'
;MTSLQAKMYEKHENEQYFFDKKTLTNLAEFVSSFDHPCCICAPLLGKELENRGVQVKILDIDERFSDLRGFRKYDLYKPEWLGEEFGLLICDPPFFRVSLSQLFAAMRLLSRNNYEQPLLISYLSRRSSNLRGTFSRFNLEPTNYYPIYQTVQSVRRNDIEFFGNLGPELHLKLNK
;
A
#
# COMPACT_ATOMS: atom_id res chain seq x y z
N MET A 1 -30.95 6.24 2.91
CA MET A 1 -29.47 6.26 2.94
C MET A 1 -28.99 4.83 2.97
N THR A 2 -28.48 4.31 1.86
CA THR A 2 -28.03 2.92 1.73
C THR A 2 -26.80 2.66 2.61
N SER A 3 -26.72 1.46 3.19
CA SER A 3 -25.65 0.98 4.08
C SER A 3 -24.21 1.14 3.55
N LEU A 4 -24.04 1.41 2.24
CA LEU A 4 -22.77 1.65 1.57
C LEU A 4 -22.10 2.99 1.94
N GLN A 5 -22.85 4.06 2.18
CA GLN A 5 -22.27 5.38 2.53
C GLN A 5 -21.69 5.39 3.96
N ALA A 6 -22.24 4.60 4.87
CA ALA A 6 -21.77 4.51 6.25
C ALA A 6 -20.41 3.79 6.39
N LYS A 7 -20.00 2.98 5.39
CA LYS A 7 -18.75 2.21 5.42
C LYS A 7 -17.52 3.02 4.96
N MET A 8 -17.69 4.10 4.21
CA MET A 8 -16.61 4.78 3.47
C MET A 8 -16.22 6.13 4.06
N TYR A 9 -16.05 6.21 5.38
CA TYR A 9 -15.44 7.37 6.04
C TYR A 9 -14.04 7.02 6.54
N GLU A 10 -13.12 7.98 6.44
CA GLU A 10 -11.76 7.86 6.93
C GLU A 10 -11.70 7.95 8.47
N LYS A 11 -10.96 7.03 9.10
CA LYS A 11 -10.66 7.07 10.54
C LYS A 11 -9.31 7.76 10.75
N HIS A 12 -9.28 9.09 10.77
CA HIS A 12 -8.05 9.87 10.91
C HIS A 12 -7.32 9.60 12.22
N GLU A 13 -8.03 9.22 13.29
CA GLU A 13 -7.43 8.77 14.54
C GLU A 13 -6.51 7.56 14.36
N ASN A 14 -6.76 6.74 13.34
CA ASN A 14 -5.95 5.58 12.96
C ASN A 14 -4.98 5.87 11.80
N GLU A 15 -4.84 7.14 11.39
CA GLU A 15 -4.11 7.57 10.19
C GLU A 15 -4.61 6.88 8.91
N GLN A 16 -5.90 6.55 8.84
CA GLN A 16 -6.49 6.01 7.62
C GLN A 16 -6.85 7.19 6.70
N TYR A 17 -6.15 7.26 5.58
CA TYR A 17 -6.41 8.21 4.50
C TYR A 17 -6.64 7.44 3.21
N PHE A 18 -7.58 7.88 2.40
CA PHE A 18 -7.93 7.22 1.15
C PHE A 18 -7.38 7.99 -0.03
N PHE A 19 -6.86 7.26 -1.02
CA PHE A 19 -6.53 7.83 -2.32
C PHE A 19 -7.75 8.50 -2.95
N ASP A 20 -7.51 9.58 -3.69
CA ASP A 20 -8.52 10.16 -4.55
C ASP A 20 -8.86 9.21 -5.71
N LYS A 21 -9.95 9.49 -6.42
CA LYS A 21 -10.44 8.60 -7.47
C LYS A 21 -9.41 8.41 -8.59
N LYS A 22 -8.68 9.47 -8.96
CA LYS A 22 -7.69 9.44 -10.04
C LYS A 22 -6.50 8.56 -9.66
N THR A 23 -5.91 8.79 -8.50
CA THR A 23 -4.80 7.98 -7.95
C THR A 23 -5.23 6.53 -7.83
N LEU A 24 -6.42 6.26 -7.29
CA LEU A 24 -6.94 4.90 -7.16
C LEU A 24 -7.06 4.18 -8.51
N THR A 25 -7.55 4.89 -9.53
CA THR A 25 -7.73 4.36 -10.89
C THR A 25 -6.39 4.01 -11.52
N ASN A 26 -5.43 4.93 -11.45
CA ASN A 26 -4.09 4.75 -12.02
C ASN A 26 -3.33 3.63 -11.30
N LEU A 27 -3.37 3.60 -9.97
CA LEU A 27 -2.76 2.52 -9.19
C LEU A 27 -3.40 1.17 -9.52
N ALA A 28 -4.73 1.10 -9.62
CA ALA A 28 -5.40 -0.16 -9.94
C ALA A 28 -5.04 -0.68 -11.34
N GLU A 29 -4.90 0.21 -12.33
CA GLU A 29 -4.44 -0.15 -13.69
C GLU A 29 -3.00 -0.67 -13.69
N PHE A 30 -2.11 0.01 -12.97
CA PHE A 30 -0.73 -0.45 -12.83
C PHE A 30 -0.64 -1.79 -12.09
N VAL A 31 -1.29 -1.90 -10.93
CA VAL A 31 -1.22 -3.08 -10.06
C VAL A 31 -1.90 -4.29 -10.68
N SER A 32 -2.92 -4.11 -11.52
CA SER A 32 -3.57 -5.23 -12.24
C SER A 32 -2.66 -5.93 -13.25
N SER A 33 -1.47 -5.39 -13.55
CA SER A 33 -0.47 -6.05 -14.41
C SER A 33 0.36 -7.11 -13.69
N PHE A 34 0.24 -7.23 -12.36
CA PHE A 34 0.93 -8.22 -11.55
C PHE A 34 -0.01 -9.37 -11.18
N ASP A 35 0.52 -10.59 -11.15
CA ASP A 35 -0.25 -11.76 -10.72
C ASP A 35 -0.44 -11.76 -9.20
N HIS A 36 -1.68 -11.97 -8.74
CA HIS A 36 -2.04 -12.07 -7.31
C HIS A 36 -1.40 -10.96 -6.44
N PRO A 37 -1.67 -9.67 -6.70
CA PRO A 37 -1.11 -8.58 -5.92
C PRO A 37 -1.66 -8.60 -4.48
N CYS A 38 -0.91 -8.02 -3.55
CA CYS A 38 -1.30 -7.86 -2.15
C CYS A 38 -1.33 -6.38 -1.75
N CYS A 39 -2.50 -5.87 -1.45
CA CYS A 39 -2.72 -4.53 -0.90
C CYS A 39 -2.68 -4.56 0.62
N ILE A 40 -1.71 -3.87 1.22
CA ILE A 40 -1.53 -3.75 2.68
C ILE A 40 -1.88 -2.32 3.11
N CYS A 41 -2.82 -2.17 4.03
CA CYS A 41 -3.34 -0.85 4.46
C CYS A 41 -3.90 0.02 3.33
N ALA A 42 -4.24 -0.59 2.18
CA ALA A 42 -4.81 0.08 1.01
C ALA A 42 -6.12 -0.62 0.56
N PRO A 43 -7.15 -0.69 1.42
CA PRO A 43 -8.30 -1.57 1.20
C PRO A 43 -9.18 -1.11 0.03
N LEU A 44 -9.23 0.21 -0.23
CA LEU A 44 -9.95 0.72 -1.41
C LEU A 44 -9.26 0.38 -2.73
N LEU A 45 -7.93 0.27 -2.75
CA LEU A 45 -7.20 -0.22 -3.93
C LEU A 45 -7.53 -1.69 -4.17
N GLY A 46 -7.52 -2.50 -3.10
CA GLY A 46 -7.96 -3.88 -3.15
C GLY A 46 -9.39 -4.03 -3.68
N LYS A 47 -10.33 -3.20 -3.19
CA LYS A 47 -11.71 -3.18 -3.70
C LYS A 47 -11.79 -2.84 -5.19
N GLU A 48 -11.04 -1.84 -5.64
CA GLU A 48 -11.00 -1.46 -7.06
C GLU A 48 -10.43 -2.59 -7.94
N LEU A 49 -9.41 -3.30 -7.46
CA LEU A 49 -8.86 -4.48 -8.14
C LEU A 49 -9.88 -5.63 -8.22
N GLU A 50 -10.63 -5.91 -7.14
CA GLU A 50 -11.70 -6.91 -7.17
C GLU A 50 -12.80 -6.56 -8.18
N ASN A 51 -13.20 -5.27 -8.25
CA ASN A 51 -14.18 -4.80 -9.23
C ASN A 51 -13.71 -5.01 -10.68
N ARG A 52 -12.39 -5.00 -10.90
CA ARG A 52 -11.75 -5.28 -12.20
C ARG A 52 -11.53 -6.78 -12.46
N GLY A 53 -11.96 -7.64 -11.53
CA GLY A 53 -11.81 -9.09 -11.65
C GLY A 53 -10.41 -9.60 -11.32
N VAL A 54 -9.54 -8.78 -10.73
CA VAL A 54 -8.19 -9.18 -10.31
C VAL A 54 -8.31 -9.99 -9.02
N GLN A 55 -7.66 -11.15 -8.97
CA GLN A 55 -7.48 -11.89 -7.73
C GLN A 55 -6.45 -11.16 -6.87
N VAL A 56 -6.90 -10.48 -5.82
CA VAL A 56 -6.05 -9.64 -4.95
C VAL A 56 -6.14 -10.11 -3.50
N LYS A 57 -5.04 -10.03 -2.76
CA LYS A 57 -5.04 -10.14 -1.30
C LYS A 57 -5.16 -8.76 -0.67
N ILE A 58 -6.02 -8.60 0.33
CA ILE A 58 -6.25 -7.33 1.00
C ILE A 58 -5.99 -7.52 2.48
N LEU A 59 -4.95 -6.87 2.99
CA LEU A 59 -4.50 -6.95 4.38
C LEU A 59 -4.75 -5.60 5.06
N ASP A 60 -5.72 -5.56 5.97
CA ASP A 60 -6.03 -4.35 6.74
C ASP A 60 -6.55 -4.71 8.13
N ILE A 61 -6.42 -3.79 9.08
CA ILE A 61 -6.97 -3.96 10.43
C ILE A 61 -8.48 -3.62 10.47
N ASP A 62 -8.97 -2.84 9.51
CA ASP A 62 -10.33 -2.31 9.47
C ASP A 62 -11.32 -3.31 8.86
N GLU A 63 -12.00 -4.04 9.74
CA GLU A 63 -12.97 -5.10 9.38
C GLU A 63 -14.23 -4.57 8.65
N ARG A 64 -14.38 -3.25 8.45
CA ARG A 64 -15.42 -2.69 7.57
C ARG A 64 -15.32 -3.21 6.13
N PHE A 65 -14.13 -3.66 5.72
CA PHE A 65 -13.82 -4.24 4.41
C PHE A 65 -13.86 -5.78 4.38
N SER A 66 -14.36 -6.42 5.45
CA SER A 66 -14.44 -7.88 5.57
C SER A 66 -15.35 -8.57 4.55
N ASP A 67 -16.18 -7.81 3.83
CA ASP A 67 -17.01 -8.29 2.73
C ASP A 67 -16.25 -8.42 1.39
N LEU A 68 -15.01 -7.92 1.29
CA LEU A 68 -14.16 -8.12 0.12
C LEU A 68 -13.60 -9.54 0.09
N ARG A 69 -13.59 -10.18 -1.08
CA ARG A 69 -13.25 -11.61 -1.24
C ARG A 69 -11.81 -11.92 -0.81
N GLY A 70 -10.90 -10.99 -1.07
CA GLY A 70 -9.48 -11.08 -0.76
C GLY A 70 -9.11 -10.59 0.64
N PHE A 71 -10.08 -10.12 1.44
CA PHE A 71 -9.81 -9.54 2.74
C PHE A 71 -9.31 -10.56 3.76
N ARG A 72 -8.26 -10.17 4.49
CA ARG A 72 -7.84 -10.79 5.73
C ARG A 72 -7.51 -9.69 6.73
N LYS A 73 -8.09 -9.79 7.93
CA LYS A 73 -7.70 -8.93 9.05
C LYS A 73 -6.20 -9.13 9.32
N TYR A 74 -5.44 -8.05 9.29
CA TYR A 74 -3.98 -8.10 9.45
C TYR A 74 -3.49 -6.93 10.27
N ASP A 75 -2.72 -7.23 11.31
CA ASP A 75 -2.17 -6.25 12.23
C ASP A 75 -0.68 -6.01 11.91
N LEU A 76 -0.34 -4.83 11.38
CA LEU A 76 1.05 -4.44 11.11
C LEU A 76 1.92 -4.37 12.38
N TYR A 77 1.33 -4.18 13.56
CA TYR A 77 2.07 -4.20 14.84
C TYR A 77 2.47 -5.61 15.24
N LYS A 78 1.76 -6.63 14.74
CA LYS A 78 1.95 -8.05 15.03
C LYS A 78 1.89 -8.84 13.72
N PRO A 79 2.88 -8.66 12.82
CA PRO A 79 2.84 -9.28 11.51
C PRO A 79 2.86 -10.80 11.62
N GLU A 80 2.03 -11.46 10.81
CA GLU A 80 1.88 -12.90 10.76
C GLU A 80 2.35 -13.47 9.43
N TRP A 81 2.85 -14.71 9.47
CA TRP A 81 3.20 -15.44 8.25
C TRP A 81 1.94 -15.87 7.51
N LEU A 82 1.87 -15.58 6.21
CA LEU A 82 0.75 -16.00 5.35
C LEU A 82 1.09 -17.24 4.51
N GLY A 83 2.37 -17.46 4.19
CA GLY A 83 2.81 -18.57 3.33
C GLY A 83 2.43 -18.43 1.85
N GLU A 84 1.85 -17.28 1.46
CA GLU A 84 1.47 -16.96 0.08
C GLU A 84 2.65 -16.30 -0.67
N GLU A 85 2.69 -16.45 -1.99
CA GLU A 85 3.54 -15.67 -2.89
C GLU A 85 2.70 -14.60 -3.57
N PHE A 86 3.28 -13.42 -3.79
CA PHE A 86 2.58 -12.28 -4.38
C PHE A 86 3.39 -11.74 -5.55
N GLY A 87 2.74 -11.38 -6.65
CA GLY A 87 3.43 -10.70 -7.77
C GLY A 87 3.86 -9.29 -7.41
N LEU A 88 3.14 -8.64 -6.48
CA LEU A 88 3.47 -7.32 -5.94
C LEU A 88 2.93 -7.17 -4.52
N LEU A 89 3.75 -6.66 -3.61
CA LEU A 89 3.30 -6.09 -2.35
C LEU A 89 3.16 -4.58 -2.52
N ILE A 90 1.98 -4.02 -2.29
CA ILE A 90 1.76 -2.56 -2.26
C ILE A 90 1.23 -2.16 -0.88
N CYS A 91 1.90 -1.22 -0.23
CA CYS A 91 1.64 -0.84 1.15
C CYS A 91 1.45 0.67 1.32
N ASP A 92 0.36 1.07 1.96
CA ASP A 92 0.07 2.45 2.37
C ASP A 92 -0.11 2.55 3.89
N PRO A 93 0.97 2.45 4.68
CA PRO A 93 0.89 2.27 6.12
C PRO A 93 0.57 3.59 6.86
N PRO A 94 0.02 3.52 8.08
CA PRO A 94 0.09 4.64 9.03
C PRO A 94 1.54 5.13 9.21
N PHE A 95 1.83 6.39 8.90
CA PHE A 95 3.21 6.89 8.84
C PHE A 95 3.83 7.19 10.21
N PHE A 96 3.00 7.51 11.21
CA PHE A 96 3.44 7.94 12.53
C PHE A 96 3.29 6.85 13.59
N ARG A 97 2.22 6.06 13.54
CA ARG A 97 1.97 4.99 14.51
C ARG A 97 2.76 3.72 14.22
N VAL A 98 3.05 3.40 12.95
CA VAL A 98 3.89 2.25 12.59
C VAL A 98 5.33 2.70 12.43
N SER A 99 6.23 2.15 13.24
CA SER A 99 7.67 2.41 13.09
C SER A 99 8.23 1.75 11.82
N LEU A 100 9.29 2.32 11.25
CA LEU A 100 9.94 1.76 10.06
C LEU A 100 10.47 0.33 10.29
N SER A 101 10.92 0.00 11.51
CA SER A 101 11.37 -1.35 11.86
C SER A 101 10.21 -2.36 11.91
N GLN A 102 9.04 -1.96 12.41
CA GLN A 102 7.83 -2.79 12.35
C GLN A 102 7.36 -3.00 10.92
N LEU A 103 7.32 -1.93 10.11
CA LEU A 103 6.97 -2.03 8.69
C LEU A 103 7.94 -2.96 7.96
N PHE A 104 9.25 -2.84 8.20
CA PHE A 104 10.25 -3.73 7.63
C PHE A 104 10.04 -5.18 8.06
N ALA A 105 9.76 -5.44 9.34
CA ALA A 105 9.49 -6.78 9.84
C ALA A 105 8.27 -7.41 9.15
N ALA A 106 7.20 -6.64 8.94
CA ALA A 106 6.01 -7.07 8.22
C ALA A 106 6.32 -7.39 6.75
N MET A 107 7.00 -6.48 6.03
CA MET A 107 7.33 -6.69 4.62
C MET A 107 8.29 -7.87 4.44
N ARG A 108 9.27 -8.04 5.32
CA ARG A 108 10.17 -9.20 5.33
C ARG A 108 9.40 -10.52 5.52
N LEU A 109 8.39 -10.54 6.38
CA LEU A 109 7.61 -11.74 6.64
C LEU A 109 6.70 -12.07 5.45
N LEU A 110 6.00 -11.08 4.91
CA LEU A 110 5.12 -11.22 3.74
C LEU A 110 5.89 -11.58 2.46
N SER A 111 7.10 -11.05 2.29
CA SER A 111 8.02 -11.40 1.21
C SER A 111 8.74 -12.72 1.42
N ARG A 112 8.46 -13.46 2.50
CA ARG A 112 9.11 -14.75 2.77
C ARG A 112 10.64 -14.67 2.91
N ASN A 113 11.15 -13.55 3.41
CA ASN A 113 12.57 -13.17 3.42
C ASN A 113 13.21 -13.06 2.01
N ASN A 114 12.40 -13.01 0.94
CA ASN A 114 12.86 -12.70 -0.41
C ASN A 114 12.95 -11.18 -0.59
N TYR A 115 14.15 -10.64 -0.64
CA TYR A 115 14.37 -9.20 -0.79
C TYR A 115 14.21 -8.70 -2.23
N GLU A 116 14.09 -9.61 -3.20
CA GLU A 116 13.76 -9.31 -4.60
C GLU A 116 12.24 -9.28 -4.86
N GLN A 117 11.42 -9.56 -3.84
CA GLN A 117 9.96 -9.44 -3.93
C GLN A 117 9.59 -8.04 -4.44
N PRO A 118 8.84 -7.91 -5.55
CA PRO A 118 8.33 -6.63 -5.99
C PRO A 118 7.53 -5.97 -4.88
N LEU A 119 7.97 -4.76 -4.49
CA LEU A 119 7.48 -4.04 -3.33
C LEU A 119 7.32 -2.56 -3.68
N LEU A 120 6.17 -2.00 -3.32
CA LEU A 120 5.85 -0.59 -3.36
C LEU A 120 5.33 -0.13 -1.99
N ILE A 121 5.89 0.96 -1.46
CA ILE A 121 5.47 1.55 -0.20
C ILE A 121 5.28 3.05 -0.41
N SER A 122 4.07 3.57 -0.17
CA SER A 122 3.87 5.02 -0.03
C SER A 122 4.41 5.47 1.33
N TYR A 123 5.16 6.56 1.33
CA TYR A 123 5.69 7.13 2.57
C TYR A 123 5.98 8.63 2.43
N LEU A 124 6.14 9.30 3.58
CA LEU A 124 6.50 10.72 3.60
C LEU A 124 7.84 10.97 2.89
N SER A 125 7.82 11.79 1.85
CA SER A 125 9.00 12.11 1.02
C SER A 125 10.15 12.68 1.84
N ARG A 126 9.84 13.54 2.82
CA ARG A 126 10.82 14.11 3.75
C ARG A 126 11.54 13.07 4.64
N ARG A 127 11.03 11.83 4.71
CA ARG A 127 11.62 10.70 5.44
C ARG A 127 12.24 9.65 4.51
N SER A 128 12.40 9.97 3.22
CA SER A 128 12.98 9.08 2.20
C SER A 128 14.29 8.45 2.65
N SER A 129 15.23 9.21 3.23
CA SER A 129 16.51 8.68 3.69
C SER A 129 16.36 7.62 4.80
N ASN A 130 15.45 7.84 5.76
CA ASN A 130 15.17 6.87 6.82
C ASN A 130 14.51 5.60 6.28
N LEU A 131 13.55 5.75 5.35
CA LEU A 131 12.88 4.62 4.71
C LEU A 131 13.90 3.78 3.94
N ARG A 132 14.67 4.39 3.03
CA ARG A 132 15.69 3.70 2.23
C ARG A 132 16.78 3.07 3.07
N GLY A 133 17.22 3.73 4.14
CA GLY A 133 18.18 3.14 5.08
C GLY A 133 17.64 1.88 5.75
N THR A 134 16.40 1.90 6.22
CA THR A 134 15.74 0.75 6.86
C THR A 134 15.49 -0.38 5.87
N PHE A 135 15.07 -0.03 4.65
CA PHE A 135 14.74 -0.97 3.57
C PHE A 135 15.89 -1.22 2.61
N SER A 136 17.14 -0.94 3.02
CA SER A 136 18.32 -1.07 2.16
C SER A 136 18.47 -2.46 1.52
N ARG A 137 18.07 -3.52 2.24
CA ARG A 137 18.07 -4.89 1.69
C ARG A 137 17.08 -5.09 0.53
N PHE A 138 15.95 -4.40 0.54
CA PHE A 138 14.97 -4.44 -0.55
C PHE A 138 15.36 -3.51 -1.72
N ASN A 139 16.38 -2.66 -1.55
CA ASN A 139 16.81 -1.70 -2.57
C ASN A 139 15.67 -0.78 -3.06
N LEU A 140 14.89 -0.23 -2.13
CA LEU A 140 13.80 0.70 -2.48
C LEU A 140 14.35 2.03 -2.96
N GLU A 141 13.85 2.49 -4.10
CA GLU A 141 14.15 3.81 -4.67
C GLU A 141 12.87 4.65 -4.83
N PRO A 142 12.97 5.99 -4.80
CA PRO A 142 11.86 6.87 -5.12
C PRO A 142 11.36 6.58 -6.54
N THR A 143 10.05 6.39 -6.68
CA THR A 143 9.43 6.14 -7.99
C THR A 143 9.11 7.44 -8.73
N ASN A 144 9.19 8.59 -8.06
CA ASN A 144 8.67 9.89 -8.49
C ASN A 144 7.15 9.94 -8.70
N TYR A 145 6.42 8.92 -8.23
CA TYR A 145 4.97 8.90 -8.23
C TYR A 145 4.43 9.40 -6.89
N TYR A 146 3.69 10.51 -6.93
CA TYR A 146 3.13 11.20 -5.77
C TYR A 146 1.60 11.01 -5.72
N PRO A 147 1.09 10.06 -4.90
CA PRO A 147 -0.34 9.82 -4.81
C PRO A 147 -1.08 11.02 -4.18
N ILE A 148 -2.30 11.25 -4.64
CA ILE A 148 -3.21 12.24 -4.06
C ILE A 148 -4.22 11.53 -3.17
N TYR A 149 -4.44 12.07 -1.98
CA TYR A 149 -5.42 11.58 -1.02
C TYR A 149 -6.60 12.54 -0.92
N GLN A 150 -7.76 12.04 -0.53
CA GLN A 150 -9.01 12.79 -0.48
C GLN A 150 -8.95 13.96 0.52
N THR A 151 -8.30 13.76 1.67
CA THR A 151 -8.35 14.71 2.79
C THR A 151 -6.97 15.14 3.31
N VAL A 152 -5.88 14.56 2.81
CA VAL A 152 -4.53 15.02 3.18
C VAL A 152 -4.29 16.39 2.57
N GLN A 153 -3.93 17.36 3.42
CA GLN A 153 -3.62 18.70 2.97
C GLN A 153 -2.38 18.71 2.07
N SER A 154 -2.54 19.29 0.86
CA SER A 154 -1.49 19.45 -0.14
C SER A 154 -0.49 20.54 0.26
N VAL A 155 0.32 20.26 1.29
CA VAL A 155 1.47 21.08 1.70
C VAL A 155 2.74 20.26 1.60
N ARG A 156 3.84 20.87 1.17
CA ARG A 156 5.13 20.21 0.90
C ARG A 156 5.64 19.29 2.03
N ARG A 157 5.31 19.62 3.29
CA ARG A 157 5.70 18.79 4.46
C ARG A 157 5.02 17.41 4.48
N ASN A 158 3.89 17.30 3.78
CA ASN A 158 3.03 16.13 3.69
C ASN A 158 3.14 15.44 2.32
N ASP A 159 4.11 15.82 1.47
CA ASP A 159 4.31 15.13 0.20
C ASP A 159 4.59 13.65 0.48
N ILE A 160 3.73 12.80 -0.06
CA ILE A 160 3.84 11.35 0.01
C ILE A 160 4.25 10.86 -1.37
N GLU A 161 5.21 9.95 -1.40
CA GLU A 161 5.74 9.36 -2.62
C GLU A 161 5.75 7.84 -2.48
N PHE A 162 5.57 7.12 -3.57
CA PHE A 162 5.87 5.70 -3.60
C PHE A 162 7.37 5.44 -3.74
N PHE A 163 7.84 4.48 -2.95
CA PHE A 163 9.19 3.91 -3.01
C PHE A 163 9.08 2.45 -3.40
N GLY A 164 9.91 2.00 -4.34
CA GLY A 164 9.84 0.63 -4.83
C GLY A 164 11.15 0.10 -5.36
N ASN A 165 11.26 -1.22 -5.40
CA ASN A 165 12.36 -1.95 -6.05
C ASN A 165 11.99 -2.43 -7.46
N LEU A 166 10.93 -1.86 -8.04
CA LEU A 166 10.53 -2.14 -9.41
C LEU A 166 11.57 -1.53 -10.37
N GLY A 167 11.95 -2.25 -11.42
CA GLY A 167 12.92 -1.73 -12.38
C GLY A 167 12.47 -0.38 -13.01
N PRO A 168 13.40 0.39 -13.62
CA PRO A 168 13.10 1.74 -14.12
C PRO A 168 11.90 1.83 -15.07
N GLU A 169 11.70 0.80 -15.91
CA GLU A 169 10.54 0.75 -16.82
C GLU A 169 9.20 0.69 -16.08
N LEU A 170 9.14 -0.02 -14.96
CA LEU A 170 7.93 -0.13 -14.15
C LEU A 170 7.68 1.16 -13.35
N HIS A 171 8.72 1.82 -12.85
CA HIS A 171 8.58 3.18 -12.27
C HIS A 171 8.03 4.17 -13.29
N LEU A 172 8.52 4.13 -14.54
CA LEU A 172 8.00 4.99 -15.60
C LEU A 172 6.54 4.67 -15.93
N LYS A 173 6.14 3.39 -15.93
CA LYS A 173 4.74 3.00 -16.16
C LYS A 173 3.81 3.46 -15.04
N LEU A 174 4.26 3.43 -13.78
CA LEU A 174 3.50 3.93 -12.64
C LEU A 174 3.17 5.44 -12.75
N ASN A 175 4.01 6.21 -13.44
CA ASN A 175 3.88 7.65 -13.62
C ASN A 175 3.04 8.09 -14.84
N LYS A 176 2.52 7.15 -15.64
CA LYS A 176 1.68 7.46 -16.80
C LYS A 176 0.21 7.59 -16.40
#